data_AF-A0A031LV63-F1
#
_entry.id   AF-A0A031LV63-F1
#
_cell.length_a   1.000
_cell.length_b   1.000
_cell.length_c   1.000
_cell.angle_alpha   90.00
_cell.angle_beta   90.00
_cell.angle_gamma   90.00
#
_symmetry.space_group_name_H-M   'P 1'
#
loop_
_entity.id
_entity.type
_entity.pdbx_description
1 polymer ?
#
loop_
_entity_poly.entity_id
_entity_poly.type
_entity_poly.pdbx_seq_one_letter_code
_entity_poly.pdbx_strand_id
1 'polypeptide(L)'
;MLNAMIKLRNHGLFGLLTYTYVISLFPKSDLIRALILVPILLYSIVVLDKLNPKVEVFKLSYLDILLGVLSAIPYILIIYEVRSFTVLIPITLLLLSLYFFHERKSMWGNVVGTAFISALSFILTLFLNNPFYLIIPSFWTLYTFTQALYVEYKIPYRKLDRKVLMVSWSISLFLLITLSLYLNVFLMLLALIEPSVRFFKPGEKLKSSKEIRSLGRGGMKRDLLFVTLTVVTSYLVFFRV
;
A
#
# COMPACT_ATOMS: atom_id res chain seq x y z
N MET A 1 7.34 -6.06 -25.77
CA MET A 1 7.94 -5.46 -24.54
C MET A 1 6.89 -4.80 -23.64
N LEU A 2 5.96 -4.00 -24.20
CA LEU A 2 4.83 -3.39 -23.49
C LEU A 2 3.92 -4.43 -22.78
N ASN A 3 3.53 -5.50 -23.47
CA ASN A 3 2.67 -6.56 -22.91
C ASN A 3 3.29 -7.31 -21.71
N ALA A 4 4.63 -7.45 -21.66
CA ALA A 4 5.30 -8.11 -20.55
C ALA A 4 5.39 -7.21 -19.31
N MET A 5 5.54 -5.88 -19.49
CA MET A 5 5.47 -4.90 -18.40
C MET A 5 4.07 -4.75 -17.85
N ILE A 6 3.04 -4.75 -18.71
CA ILE A 6 1.63 -4.77 -18.29
C ILE A 6 1.36 -6.03 -17.47
N LYS A 7 1.72 -7.22 -17.97
CA LYS A 7 1.52 -8.48 -17.22
C LYS A 7 2.23 -8.48 -15.86
N LEU A 8 3.45 -7.96 -15.76
CA LEU A 8 4.18 -7.88 -14.49
C LEU A 8 3.55 -6.88 -13.50
N ARG A 9 3.10 -5.73 -13.99
CA ARG A 9 2.46 -4.69 -13.18
C ARG A 9 1.14 -5.18 -12.58
N ASN A 10 0.41 -6.01 -13.31
CA ASN A 10 -0.86 -6.59 -12.86
C ASN A 10 -0.67 -7.57 -11.70
N HIS A 11 0.45 -8.31 -11.68
CA HIS A 11 0.77 -9.20 -10.57
C HIS A 11 1.15 -8.41 -9.30
N GLY A 12 1.85 -7.28 -9.46
CA GLY A 12 2.18 -6.39 -8.34
C GLY A 12 0.95 -5.73 -7.72
N LEU A 13 0.06 -5.19 -8.56
CA LEU A 13 -1.17 -4.55 -8.12
C LEU A 13 -2.13 -5.55 -7.47
N PHE A 14 -2.27 -6.74 -8.06
CA PHE A 14 -3.04 -7.84 -7.47
C PHE A 14 -2.48 -8.24 -6.10
N GLY A 15 -1.16 -8.45 -6.01
CA GLY A 15 -0.51 -8.79 -4.75
C GLY A 15 -0.73 -7.73 -3.67
N LEU A 16 -0.55 -6.45 -4.03
CA LEU A 16 -0.73 -5.34 -3.11
C LEU A 16 -2.16 -5.26 -2.55
N LEU A 17 -3.19 -5.32 -3.40
CA LEU A 17 -4.59 -5.30 -2.95
C LEU A 17 -4.95 -6.56 -2.14
N THR A 18 -4.41 -7.71 -2.53
CA THR A 18 -4.58 -8.96 -1.76
C THR A 18 -4.00 -8.81 -0.36
N TYR A 19 -2.78 -8.28 -0.23
CA TYR A 19 -2.17 -8.03 1.08
C TYR A 19 -2.93 -6.96 1.87
N THR A 20 -3.36 -5.86 1.24
CA THR A 20 -4.23 -4.84 1.86
C THR A 20 -5.50 -5.47 2.44
N TYR A 21 -6.13 -6.39 1.73
CA TYR A 21 -7.30 -7.11 2.24
C TYR A 21 -6.93 -8.04 3.39
N VAL A 22 -5.92 -8.90 3.21
CA VAL A 22 -5.50 -9.89 4.20
C VAL A 22 -5.17 -9.23 5.54
N ILE A 23 -4.35 -8.18 5.57
CA ILE A 23 -4.02 -7.52 6.83
C ILE A 23 -5.26 -6.95 7.53
N SER A 24 -6.26 -6.54 6.76
CA SER A 24 -7.44 -5.86 7.29
C SER A 24 -8.37 -6.82 8.03
N LEU A 25 -8.24 -8.12 7.77
CA LEU A 25 -9.02 -9.18 8.42
C LEU A 25 -8.52 -9.51 9.83
N PHE A 26 -7.25 -9.25 10.13
CA PHE A 26 -6.63 -9.68 11.39
C PHE A 26 -6.45 -8.53 12.37
N PRO A 27 -6.56 -8.75 13.69
CA PRO A 27 -6.71 -10.05 14.35
C PRO A 27 -8.16 -10.56 14.37
N LYS A 28 -9.13 -9.68 14.13
CA LYS A 28 -10.55 -9.98 14.16
C LYS A 28 -11.28 -9.14 13.11
N SER A 29 -12.24 -9.76 12.45
CA SER A 29 -13.11 -9.11 11.46
C SER A 29 -14.51 -9.71 11.48
N ASP A 30 -15.51 -8.91 11.13
CA ASP A 30 -16.84 -9.40 10.79
C ASP A 30 -16.80 -10.20 9.47
N LEU A 31 -17.20 -11.47 9.51
CA LEU A 31 -17.13 -12.38 8.37
C LEU A 31 -18.07 -11.97 7.23
N ILE A 32 -19.28 -11.48 7.54
CA ILE A 32 -20.26 -11.07 6.54
C ILE A 32 -19.72 -9.85 5.80
N ARG A 33 -19.22 -8.86 6.54
CA ARG A 33 -18.59 -7.67 5.96
C ARG A 33 -17.34 -8.03 5.16
N ALA A 34 -16.53 -8.98 5.63
CA ALA A 34 -15.37 -9.48 4.91
C ALA A 34 -15.73 -10.10 3.56
N LEU A 35 -16.82 -10.85 3.48
CA LEU A 35 -17.30 -11.44 2.22
C LEU A 35 -17.84 -10.39 1.25
N ILE A 36 -18.51 -9.34 1.74
CA ILE A 36 -18.98 -8.21 0.92
C ILE A 36 -17.82 -7.47 0.24
N LEU A 37 -16.67 -7.37 0.91
CA LEU A 37 -15.48 -6.70 0.35
C LEU A 37 -14.85 -7.44 -0.83
N VAL A 38 -15.00 -8.76 -0.93
CA VAL A 38 -14.37 -9.57 -2.00
C VAL A 38 -14.76 -9.08 -3.41
N PRO A 39 -16.06 -8.99 -3.78
CA PRO A 39 -16.44 -8.49 -5.10
C PRO A 39 -16.03 -7.03 -5.33
N ILE A 40 -16.05 -6.18 -4.29
CA ILE A 40 -15.62 -4.77 -4.38
C ILE A 40 -14.14 -4.70 -4.75
N LEU A 41 -13.29 -5.49 -4.09
CA LEU A 41 -11.86 -5.51 -4.33
C LEU A 41 -11.51 -6.14 -5.68
N LEU A 42 -12.18 -7.23 -6.08
CA LEU A 42 -12.01 -7.83 -7.40
C LEU A 42 -12.35 -6.83 -8.51
N TYR A 43 -13.46 -6.11 -8.37
CA TYR A 43 -13.82 -5.05 -9.31
C TYR A 43 -12.79 -3.91 -9.31
N SER A 44 -12.31 -3.51 -8.13
CA SER A 44 -11.26 -2.48 -7.98
C SER A 44 -9.96 -2.87 -8.67
N ILE A 45 -9.54 -4.14 -8.59
CA ILE A 45 -8.35 -4.65 -9.29
C ILE A 45 -8.49 -4.44 -10.80
N VAL A 46 -9.62 -4.84 -11.38
CA VAL A 46 -9.87 -4.74 -12.82
C VAL A 46 -9.88 -3.29 -13.27
N VAL A 47 -10.53 -2.41 -12.50
CA VAL A 47 -10.60 -0.99 -12.82
C VAL A 47 -9.23 -0.32 -12.70
N LEU A 48 -8.50 -0.59 -11.62
CA LEU A 48 -7.16 -0.02 -11.41
C LEU A 48 -6.17 -0.52 -12.48
N ASP A 49 -6.20 -1.79 -12.86
CA ASP A 49 -5.38 -2.32 -13.95
C ASP A 49 -5.61 -1.54 -15.27
N LYS A 50 -6.88 -1.29 -15.61
CA LYS A 50 -7.25 -0.53 -16.80
C LYS A 50 -6.89 0.95 -16.72
N LEU A 51 -7.12 1.59 -15.56
CA LEU A 51 -7.00 3.04 -15.41
C LEU A 51 -5.58 3.51 -15.12
N ASN A 52 -4.80 2.75 -14.33
CA ASN A 52 -3.47 3.15 -13.90
C ASN A 52 -2.53 3.61 -15.05
N PRO A 53 -2.36 2.88 -16.18
CA PRO A 53 -1.51 3.37 -17.27
C PRO A 53 -2.00 4.69 -17.89
N LYS A 54 -3.31 4.93 -17.88
CA LYS A 54 -3.91 6.14 -18.45
C LYS A 54 -3.79 7.33 -17.51
N VAL A 55 -3.91 7.08 -16.21
CA VAL A 55 -3.67 8.08 -15.14
C VAL A 55 -2.21 8.52 -15.17
N GLU A 56 -1.26 7.58 -15.25
CA GLU A 56 0.19 7.86 -15.29
C GLU A 56 0.58 8.86 -16.41
N VAL A 57 -0.08 8.78 -17.57
CA VAL A 57 0.16 9.65 -18.73
C VAL A 57 -0.86 10.78 -18.89
N PHE A 58 -1.78 10.92 -17.93
CA PHE A 58 -2.87 11.91 -17.96
C PHE A 58 -3.73 11.87 -19.25
N LYS A 59 -3.98 10.68 -19.79
CA LYS A 59 -4.83 10.46 -20.99
C LYS A 59 -6.08 9.67 -20.63
N LEU A 60 -6.96 10.27 -19.84
CA LEU A 60 -8.24 9.70 -19.44
C LEU A 60 -9.35 10.19 -20.37
N SER A 61 -10.15 9.27 -20.91
CA SER A 61 -11.40 9.61 -21.58
C SER A 61 -12.53 9.80 -20.57
N TYR A 62 -13.65 10.39 -20.98
CA TYR A 62 -14.84 10.50 -20.14
C TYR A 62 -15.31 9.14 -19.59
N LEU A 63 -15.25 8.08 -20.41
CA LEU A 63 -15.62 6.73 -19.98
C LEU A 63 -14.65 6.16 -18.93
N ASP A 64 -13.38 6.54 -18.98
CA ASP A 64 -12.39 6.14 -17.97
C ASP A 64 -12.66 6.83 -16.63
N ILE A 65 -13.03 8.12 -16.66
CA ILE A 65 -13.45 8.87 -15.47
C ILE A 65 -14.72 8.26 -14.88
N LEU A 66 -15.73 7.99 -15.71
CA LEU A 66 -16.97 7.36 -15.28
C LEU A 66 -16.71 6.00 -14.62
N LEU A 67 -15.84 5.17 -15.21
CA LEU A 67 -15.45 3.89 -14.64
C LEU A 67 -14.78 4.05 -13.27
N GLY A 68 -13.90 5.04 -13.14
CA GLY A 68 -13.26 5.39 -11.86
C GLY A 68 -14.28 5.80 -10.79
N VAL A 69 -15.22 6.69 -11.14
CA VAL A 69 -16.30 7.12 -10.24
C VAL A 69 -17.16 5.94 -9.81
N LEU A 70 -17.59 5.09 -10.74
CA LEU A 70 -18.39 3.90 -10.43
C LEU A 70 -17.64 2.95 -9.48
N SER A 71 -16.33 2.79 -9.66
CA SER A 71 -15.50 1.97 -8.76
C SER A 71 -15.32 2.56 -7.36
N ALA A 72 -15.48 3.88 -7.22
CA ALA A 72 -15.40 4.56 -5.94
C ALA A 72 -16.70 4.47 -5.13
N ILE A 73 -17.86 4.23 -5.76
CA ILE A 73 -19.17 4.20 -5.09
C ILE A 73 -19.19 3.28 -3.85
N PRO A 74 -18.74 2.00 -3.92
CA PRO A 74 -18.76 1.14 -2.75
C PRO A 74 -17.94 1.71 -1.59
N TYR A 75 -16.79 2.32 -1.87
CA TYR A 75 -15.97 2.97 -0.85
C TYR A 75 -16.66 4.21 -0.28
N ILE A 76 -17.32 5.03 -1.10
CA ILE A 76 -18.07 6.20 -0.62
C ILE A 76 -19.18 5.79 0.36
N LEU A 77 -19.90 4.70 0.06
CA LEU A 77 -20.93 4.16 0.95
C LEU A 77 -20.34 3.67 2.27
N ILE A 78 -19.21 2.95 2.23
CA ILE A 78 -18.50 2.50 3.44
C ILE A 78 -18.03 3.71 4.26
N ILE A 79 -17.49 4.73 3.61
CA ILE A 79 -17.02 5.96 4.27
C ILE A 79 -18.16 6.66 4.99
N TYR A 80 -19.33 6.73 4.36
CA TYR A 80 -20.53 7.31 4.94
C TYR A 80 -21.01 6.54 6.18
N GLU A 81 -20.88 5.22 6.18
CA GLU A 81 -21.22 4.36 7.32
C GLU A 81 -20.23 4.53 8.48
N VAL A 82 -18.93 4.48 8.20
CA VAL A 82 -17.87 4.44 9.21
C VAL A 82 -17.67 5.79 9.93
N ARG A 83 -17.85 6.92 9.25
CA ARG A 83 -17.75 8.29 9.80
C ARG A 83 -16.46 8.57 10.61
N SER A 84 -15.32 8.07 10.15
CA SER A 84 -14.01 8.28 10.80
C SER A 84 -13.11 9.22 10.00
N PHE A 85 -12.37 10.10 10.69
CA PHE A 85 -11.37 10.98 10.09
C PHE A 85 -10.20 10.23 9.45
N THR A 86 -9.92 8.99 9.86
CA THR A 86 -8.83 8.18 9.26
C THR A 86 -9.06 7.87 7.78
N VAL A 87 -10.30 7.97 7.30
CA VAL A 87 -10.64 7.87 5.87
C VAL A 87 -10.00 8.98 5.02
N LEU A 88 -9.66 10.12 5.62
CA LEU A 88 -8.99 11.20 4.89
C LEU A 88 -7.60 10.79 4.40
N ILE A 89 -6.97 9.78 5.02
CA ILE A 89 -5.63 9.30 4.63
C ILE A 89 -5.63 8.74 3.19
N PRO A 90 -6.43 7.72 2.82
CA PRO A 90 -6.47 7.25 1.44
C PRO A 90 -6.95 8.32 0.45
N ILE A 91 -7.88 9.20 0.83
CA ILE A 91 -8.35 10.29 -0.05
C ILE A 91 -7.21 11.27 -0.36
N THR A 92 -6.48 11.71 0.65
CA THR A 92 -5.35 12.64 0.48
C THR A 92 -4.24 12.02 -0.36
N LEU A 93 -3.91 10.74 -0.15
CA LEU A 93 -2.93 10.03 -0.98
C LEU A 93 -3.40 9.91 -2.44
N LEU A 94 -4.68 9.61 -2.69
CA LEU A 94 -5.22 9.58 -4.05
C LEU A 94 -5.07 10.94 -4.73
N LEU A 95 -5.49 12.02 -4.07
CA LEU A 95 -5.41 13.38 -4.61
C LEU A 95 -3.96 13.82 -4.84
N LEU A 96 -3.05 13.51 -3.92
CA LEU A 96 -1.62 13.79 -4.07
C LEU A 96 -1.01 13.01 -5.23
N SER A 97 -1.40 11.75 -5.43
CA SER A 97 -0.95 10.93 -6.57
C SER A 97 -1.37 11.58 -7.90
N LEU A 98 -2.64 11.96 -8.01
CA LEU A 98 -3.17 12.65 -9.19
C LEU A 98 -2.46 13.99 -9.43
N TYR A 99 -2.23 14.77 -8.37
CA TYR A 99 -1.47 16.01 -8.46
C TYR A 99 -0.04 15.79 -8.98
N PHE A 100 0.68 14.80 -8.48
CA PHE A 100 2.04 14.51 -8.96
C PHE A 100 2.07 14.06 -10.41
N PHE A 101 1.12 13.24 -10.84
CA PHE A 101 1.00 12.85 -12.23
C PHE A 101 0.64 14.05 -13.12
N HIS A 102 -0.18 14.99 -12.64
CA HIS A 102 -0.51 16.24 -13.35
C HIS A 102 0.73 17.09 -13.59
N GLU A 103 1.54 17.24 -12.54
CA GLU A 103 2.84 17.94 -12.55
C GLU A 103 3.96 17.17 -13.29
N ARG A 104 3.63 16.08 -13.98
CA ARG A 104 4.57 15.20 -14.69
C ARG A 104 5.67 14.61 -13.80
N LYS A 105 5.46 14.58 -12.48
CA LYS A 105 6.34 13.97 -11.47
C LYS A 105 6.00 12.49 -11.29
N SER A 106 6.14 11.71 -12.35
CA SER A 106 5.72 10.29 -12.41
C SER A 106 6.27 9.40 -11.30
N MET A 107 7.51 9.64 -10.85
CA MET A 107 8.12 8.90 -9.74
C MET A 107 7.32 9.07 -8.44
N TRP A 108 6.98 10.30 -8.08
CA TRP A 108 6.21 10.60 -6.87
C TRP A 108 4.74 10.17 -7.02
N GLY A 109 4.16 10.32 -8.22
CA GLY A 109 2.84 9.78 -8.53
C GLY A 109 2.76 8.26 -8.29
N ASN A 110 3.76 7.50 -8.77
CA ASN A 110 3.83 6.05 -8.54
C ASN A 110 3.95 5.70 -7.06
N VAL A 111 4.84 6.37 -6.33
CA VAL A 111 5.08 6.13 -4.90
C VAL A 111 3.81 6.36 -4.09
N VAL A 112 3.19 7.53 -4.28
CA VAL A 112 1.99 7.93 -3.54
C VAL A 112 0.78 7.12 -3.98
N GLY A 113 0.65 6.82 -5.27
CA GLY A 113 -0.40 5.95 -5.81
C GLY A 113 -0.33 4.53 -5.26
N THR A 114 0.88 3.98 -5.10
CA THR A 114 1.07 2.66 -4.46
C THR A 114 0.70 2.73 -2.98
N ALA A 115 1.11 3.79 -2.28
CA ALA A 115 0.74 4.01 -0.87
C ALA A 115 -0.78 4.20 -0.69
N PHE A 116 -1.46 4.84 -1.64
CA PHE A 116 -2.93 4.96 -1.66
C PHE A 116 -3.59 3.58 -1.65
N ILE A 117 -3.14 2.65 -2.49
CA ILE A 117 -3.71 1.29 -2.56
C ILE A 117 -3.54 0.57 -1.21
N SER A 118 -2.39 0.70 -0.55
CA SER A 118 -2.23 0.18 0.82
C SER A 118 -3.10 0.91 1.84
N ALA A 119 -3.29 2.22 1.70
CA ALA A 119 -4.09 3.04 2.61
C ALA A 119 -5.59 2.73 2.54
N LEU A 120 -6.07 2.05 1.48
CA LEU A 120 -7.42 1.50 1.48
C LEU A 120 -7.67 0.57 2.68
N SER A 121 -6.63 -0.05 3.23
CA SER A 121 -6.74 -0.84 4.48
C SER A 121 -7.35 -0.06 5.63
N PHE A 122 -7.20 1.27 5.73
CA PHE A 122 -7.88 2.07 6.75
C PHE A 122 -9.40 1.96 6.61
N ILE A 123 -9.92 2.08 5.39
CA ILE A 123 -11.36 1.95 5.11
C ILE A 123 -11.82 0.52 5.39
N LEU A 124 -11.04 -0.48 4.94
CA LEU A 124 -11.41 -1.88 5.12
C LEU A 124 -11.44 -2.29 6.59
N THR A 125 -10.40 -1.97 7.38
CA THR A 125 -10.35 -2.33 8.80
C THR A 125 -11.47 -1.69 9.60
N LEU A 126 -11.83 -0.44 9.27
CA LEU A 126 -12.94 0.24 9.93
C LEU A 126 -14.28 -0.42 9.59
N PHE A 127 -14.52 -0.70 8.30
CA PHE A 127 -15.72 -1.39 7.86
C PHE A 127 -15.85 -2.75 8.54
N LEU A 128 -14.74 -3.47 8.70
CA LEU A 128 -14.67 -4.79 9.33
C LEU A 128 -14.79 -4.79 10.86
N ASN A 129 -14.93 -3.62 11.50
CA ASN A 129 -14.89 -3.44 12.95
C ASN A 129 -13.63 -4.05 13.59
N ASN A 130 -12.50 -3.92 12.91
CA ASN A 130 -11.23 -4.45 13.39
C ASN A 130 -10.73 -3.59 14.55
N PRO A 131 -10.39 -4.16 15.72
CA PRO A 131 -9.94 -3.40 16.89
C PRO A 131 -8.62 -2.63 16.63
N PHE A 132 -7.83 -3.08 15.66
CA PHE A 132 -6.54 -2.49 15.29
C PHE A 132 -6.63 -1.65 14.01
N TYR A 133 -7.80 -1.05 13.76
CA TYR A 133 -8.09 -0.22 12.58
C TYR A 133 -7.15 0.96 12.35
N LEU A 134 -6.41 1.40 13.36
CA LEU A 134 -5.44 2.48 13.23
C LEU A 134 -4.03 1.93 12.99
N ILE A 135 -3.58 0.96 13.80
CA ILE A 135 -2.19 0.50 13.81
C ILE A 135 -1.84 -0.37 12.59
N ILE A 136 -2.67 -1.35 12.25
CA ILE A 136 -2.37 -2.29 11.14
C ILE A 136 -2.31 -1.54 9.80
N PRO A 137 -3.30 -0.70 9.44
CA PRO A 137 -3.22 0.10 8.21
C PRO A 137 -2.05 1.07 8.19
N SER A 138 -1.67 1.64 9.35
CA SER A 138 -0.50 2.52 9.46
C SER A 138 0.80 1.77 9.14
N PHE A 139 0.98 0.57 9.72
CA PHE A 139 2.13 -0.30 9.44
C PHE A 139 2.25 -0.58 7.94
N TRP A 140 1.15 -1.02 7.34
CA TRP A 140 1.14 -1.39 5.94
C TRP A 140 1.34 -0.21 4.99
N THR A 141 0.70 0.91 5.26
CA THR A 141 0.77 2.10 4.42
C THR A 141 2.17 2.71 4.44
N LEU A 142 2.78 2.86 5.62
CA LEU A 142 4.12 3.44 5.76
C LEU A 142 5.22 2.49 5.24
N TYR A 143 5.05 1.17 5.46
CA TYR A 143 5.89 0.15 4.84
C TYR A 143 5.81 0.24 3.31
N THR A 144 4.61 0.22 2.74
CA THR A 144 4.38 0.24 1.30
C THR A 144 4.90 1.53 0.66
N PHE A 145 4.69 2.68 1.30
CA PHE A 145 5.22 3.97 0.85
C PHE A 145 6.76 3.91 0.73
N THR A 146 7.44 3.45 1.77
CA THR A 146 8.90 3.33 1.78
C THR A 146 9.39 2.26 0.80
N GLN A 147 8.64 1.18 0.65
CA GLN A 147 8.92 0.13 -0.32
C GLN A 147 8.82 0.64 -1.76
N ALA A 148 7.82 1.46 -2.07
CA ALA A 148 7.69 2.09 -3.39
C ALA A 148 8.87 3.04 -3.66
N LEU A 149 9.31 3.82 -2.66
CA LEU A 149 10.54 4.61 -2.76
C LEU A 149 11.78 3.74 -2.99
N TYR A 150 11.89 2.60 -2.32
CA TYR A 150 13.00 1.67 -2.51
C TYR A 150 13.02 1.11 -3.94
N VAL A 151 11.87 0.77 -4.51
CA VAL A 151 11.76 0.31 -5.90
C VAL A 151 12.18 1.43 -6.86
N GLU A 152 11.67 2.65 -6.69
CA GLU A 152 12.05 3.79 -7.55
C GLU A 152 13.54 4.16 -7.40
N TYR A 153 14.12 4.00 -6.20
CA TYR A 153 15.56 4.17 -5.97
C TYR A 153 16.39 3.16 -6.76
N LYS A 154 15.95 1.90 -6.80
CA LYS A 154 16.68 0.80 -7.44
C LYS A 154 16.72 0.91 -8.97
N ILE A 155 15.81 1.66 -9.58
CA ILE A 155 15.78 1.84 -11.04
C ILE A 155 16.99 2.69 -11.49
N PRO A 156 17.82 2.21 -12.44
CA PRO A 156 19.09 2.85 -12.78
C PRO A 156 18.97 4.32 -13.21
N TYR A 157 17.92 4.64 -13.98
CA TYR A 157 17.73 5.95 -14.60
C TYR A 157 17.01 6.97 -13.70
N ARG A 158 16.53 6.56 -12.52
CA ARG A 158 15.84 7.46 -11.59
C ARG A 158 16.85 8.21 -10.72
N LYS A 159 16.70 9.54 -10.64
CA LYS A 159 17.52 10.42 -9.79
C LYS A 159 17.01 10.48 -8.35
N LEU A 160 16.80 9.33 -7.71
CA LEU A 160 16.49 9.25 -6.28
C LEU A 160 17.76 8.89 -5.50
N ASP A 161 18.03 9.64 -4.43
CA ASP A 161 19.15 9.41 -3.51
C ASP A 161 18.73 8.40 -2.43
N ARG A 162 19.68 7.54 -2.01
CA ARG A 162 19.53 6.65 -0.86
C ARG A 162 19.14 7.40 0.42
N LYS A 163 19.59 8.66 0.59
CA LYS A 163 19.26 9.48 1.75
C LYS A 163 17.76 9.73 1.87
N VAL A 164 17.06 9.95 0.75
CA VAL A 164 15.61 10.16 0.76
C VAL A 164 14.90 8.93 1.30
N LEU A 165 15.30 7.74 0.84
CA LEU A 165 14.76 6.48 1.35
C LEU A 165 15.03 6.32 2.86
N MET A 166 16.26 6.56 3.31
CA MET A 166 16.63 6.40 4.72
C MET A 166 15.87 7.38 5.62
N VAL A 167 15.71 8.64 5.20
CA VAL A 167 14.97 9.66 5.94
C VAL A 167 13.48 9.32 5.97
N SER A 168 12.89 8.93 4.83
CA SER A 168 11.48 8.50 4.77
C SER A 168 11.21 7.29 5.67
N TRP A 169 12.12 6.31 5.70
CA TRP A 169 12.01 5.18 6.61
C TRP A 169 12.18 5.60 8.07
N SER A 170 13.11 6.50 8.38
CA SER A 170 13.31 6.99 9.76
C SER A 170 12.05 7.67 10.30
N ILE A 171 11.41 8.50 9.48
CA ILE A 171 10.14 9.16 9.83
C ILE A 171 9.04 8.11 10.01
N SER A 172 8.94 7.15 9.09
CA SER A 172 7.95 6.06 9.18
C SER A 172 8.15 5.23 10.45
N LEU A 173 9.39 4.83 10.74
CA LEU A 173 9.75 4.05 11.91
C LEU A 173 9.43 4.81 13.20
N PHE A 174 9.78 6.11 13.27
CA PHE A 174 9.46 6.96 14.41
C PHE A 174 7.96 7.02 14.69
N LEU A 175 7.15 7.23 13.64
CA LEU A 175 5.68 7.25 13.76
C LEU A 175 5.14 5.90 14.22
N LEU A 176 5.62 4.79 13.62
CA LEU A 176 5.15 3.44 13.96
C LEU A 176 5.56 3.01 15.37
N ILE A 177 6.76 3.37 15.82
CA ILE A 177 7.21 3.15 17.20
C ILE A 177 6.31 3.92 18.14
N THR A 178 6.16 5.24 17.93
CA THR A 178 5.34 6.10 18.80
C THR A 178 3.90 5.58 18.90
N LEU A 179 3.30 5.22 17.77
CA LEU A 179 1.94 4.67 17.73
C LEU A 179 1.84 3.30 18.42
N SER A 180 2.86 2.44 18.25
CA SER A 180 2.90 1.13 18.91
C SER A 180 3.05 1.24 20.43
N LEU A 181 3.83 2.22 20.90
CA LEU A 181 3.97 2.52 22.32
C LEU A 181 2.64 3.03 22.89
N TYR A 182 2.01 3.98 22.22
CA TYR A 182 0.74 4.58 22.66
C TYR A 182 -0.40 3.55 22.77
N LEU A 183 -0.44 2.58 21.86
CA LEU A 183 -1.48 1.54 21.82
C LEU A 183 -1.09 0.25 22.55
N ASN A 184 0.07 0.19 23.22
CA ASN A 184 0.59 -1.01 23.90
C ASN A 184 0.71 -2.26 23.01
N VAL A 185 1.03 -2.08 21.72
CA VAL A 185 1.12 -3.16 20.72
C VAL A 185 2.56 -3.45 20.29
N PHE A 186 3.50 -3.40 21.25
CA PHE A 186 4.95 -3.47 21.03
C PHE A 186 5.42 -4.68 20.22
N LEU A 187 4.75 -5.82 20.35
CA LEU A 187 5.12 -7.05 19.65
C LEU A 187 5.05 -6.91 18.13
N MET A 188 4.18 -6.03 17.63
CA MET A 188 4.06 -5.76 16.19
C MET A 188 5.33 -5.09 15.61
N LEU A 189 6.14 -4.43 16.45
CA LEU A 189 7.41 -3.82 16.01
C LEU A 189 8.40 -4.85 15.44
N LEU A 190 8.26 -6.14 15.77
CA LEU A 190 9.05 -7.21 15.17
C LEU A 190 8.91 -7.27 13.64
N ALA A 191 7.75 -6.92 13.10
CA ALA A 191 7.53 -6.85 11.65
C ALA A 191 8.40 -5.78 10.97
N LEU A 192 8.91 -4.79 11.72
CA LEU A 192 9.73 -3.68 11.20
C LEU A 192 11.22 -4.01 11.12
N ILE A 193 11.68 -5.16 11.65
CA ILE A 193 13.10 -5.52 11.70
C ILE A 193 13.68 -5.70 10.28
N GLU A 194 13.10 -6.59 9.47
CA GLU A 194 13.57 -6.80 8.08
C GLU A 194 13.49 -5.52 7.23
N PRO A 195 12.35 -4.79 7.22
CA PRO A 195 12.27 -3.52 6.50
C PRO A 195 13.34 -2.53 6.94
N SER A 196 13.66 -2.46 8.24
CA SER A 196 14.69 -1.55 8.75
C SER A 196 16.08 -1.90 8.25
N VAL A 197 16.47 -3.17 8.34
CA VAL A 197 17.76 -3.63 7.82
C VAL A 197 17.89 -3.28 6.34
N ARG A 198 16.82 -3.49 5.57
CA ARG A 198 16.78 -3.22 4.13
C ARG A 198 16.83 -1.73 3.79
N PHE A 199 15.97 -0.92 4.40
CA PHE A 199 15.80 0.48 4.00
C PHE A 199 16.91 1.39 4.52
N PHE A 200 17.58 1.04 5.62
CA PHE A 200 18.80 1.72 6.07
C PHE A 200 20.04 1.32 5.27
N LYS A 201 20.06 0.11 4.69
CA LYS A 201 21.15 -0.38 3.84
C LYS A 201 20.61 -0.85 2.49
N PRO A 202 20.10 0.05 1.64
CA PRO A 202 19.41 -0.34 0.41
C PRO A 202 20.33 -0.99 -0.62
N GLY A 203 21.65 -0.90 -0.50
CA GLY A 203 22.61 -1.42 -1.48
C GLY A 203 22.61 -0.62 -2.79
N GLU A 204 23.32 -1.09 -3.81
CA GLU A 204 23.49 -0.38 -5.09
C GLU A 204 22.24 -0.42 -5.99
N LYS A 205 22.15 0.49 -6.95
CA LYS A 205 21.10 0.45 -7.98
C LYS A 205 21.27 -0.78 -8.87
N LEU A 206 20.18 -1.19 -9.53
CA LEU A 206 20.25 -2.29 -10.50
C LEU A 206 21.20 -1.94 -11.64
N LYS A 207 21.87 -2.95 -12.21
CA LYS A 207 22.77 -2.73 -13.35
C LYS A 207 22.02 -2.74 -14.68
N SER A 208 20.87 -3.42 -14.73
CA SER A 208 20.08 -3.52 -15.95
C SER A 208 18.57 -3.63 -15.68
N SER A 209 17.75 -3.21 -16.65
CA SER A 209 16.29 -3.37 -16.60
C SER A 209 15.82 -4.83 -16.58
N LYS A 210 16.70 -5.79 -16.95
CA LYS A 210 16.39 -7.23 -16.88
C LYS A 210 16.27 -7.72 -15.43
N GLU A 211 16.92 -7.05 -14.48
CA GLU A 211 16.86 -7.36 -13.04
C GLU A 211 15.59 -6.85 -12.34
N ILE A 212 14.76 -6.05 -13.02
CA ILE A 212 13.51 -5.54 -12.43
C ILE A 212 12.58 -6.69 -12.03
N ARG A 213 12.56 -7.78 -12.82
CA ARG A 213 11.73 -8.94 -12.53
C ARG A 213 12.19 -9.70 -11.29
N SER A 214 13.50 -9.82 -11.06
CA SER A 214 14.03 -10.46 -9.85
C SER A 214 13.82 -9.58 -8.63
N LEU A 215 13.98 -8.25 -8.78
CA LEU A 215 13.62 -7.28 -7.74
C LEU A 215 12.14 -7.43 -7.32
N GLY A 216 11.22 -7.51 -8.29
CA GLY A 216 9.79 -7.68 -8.02
C GLY A 216 9.48 -8.99 -7.27
N ARG A 217 10.05 -10.13 -7.71
CA ARG A 217 9.87 -11.41 -7.00
C ARG A 217 10.45 -11.40 -5.58
N GLY A 218 11.61 -10.78 -5.40
CA GLY A 218 12.22 -10.60 -4.08
C GLY A 218 11.37 -9.69 -3.18
N GLY A 219 10.81 -8.61 -3.76
CA GLY A 219 9.86 -7.72 -3.11
C GLY A 219 8.64 -8.47 -2.60
N MET A 220 7.96 -9.23 -3.46
CA MET A 220 6.76 -10.01 -3.08
C MET A 220 7.02 -10.96 -1.91
N LYS A 221 8.16 -11.66 -1.89
CA LYS A 221 8.52 -12.56 -0.79
C LYS A 221 8.68 -11.81 0.54
N ARG A 222 9.23 -10.60 0.48
CA ARG A 222 9.43 -9.75 1.66
C ARG A 222 8.14 -9.08 2.11
N ASP A 223 7.29 -8.68 1.18
CA ASP A 223 5.94 -8.18 1.48
C ASP A 223 5.12 -9.28 2.17
N LEU A 224 5.19 -10.52 1.67
CA LEU A 224 4.58 -11.67 2.33
C LEU A 224 5.12 -11.87 3.75
N LEU A 225 6.45 -11.84 3.94
CA LEU A 225 7.06 -11.94 5.27
C LEU A 225 6.55 -10.84 6.21
N PHE A 226 6.51 -9.59 5.74
CA PHE A 226 6.00 -8.45 6.50
C PHE A 226 4.54 -8.65 6.91
N VAL A 227 3.68 -9.03 5.96
CA VAL A 227 2.26 -9.31 6.19
C VAL A 227 2.09 -10.45 7.19
N THR A 228 2.80 -11.56 7.00
CA THR A 228 2.74 -12.72 7.90
C THR A 228 3.17 -12.33 9.33
N LEU A 229 4.28 -11.61 9.48
CA LEU A 229 4.71 -11.14 10.80
C LEU A 229 3.70 -10.18 11.43
N THR A 230 3.14 -9.25 10.65
CA THR A 230 2.12 -8.30 11.13
C THR A 230 0.86 -9.03 11.60
N VAL A 231 0.40 -10.04 10.84
CA VAL A 231 -0.77 -10.86 11.18
C VAL A 231 -0.52 -11.72 12.43
N VAL A 232 0.61 -12.41 12.50
CA VAL A 232 0.94 -13.28 13.64
C VAL A 232 1.09 -12.44 14.90
N THR A 233 1.85 -11.35 14.83
CA THR A 233 2.06 -10.48 16.00
C THR A 233 0.78 -9.76 16.42
N SER A 234 -0.08 -9.33 15.49
CA SER A 234 -1.37 -8.73 15.84
C SER A 234 -2.29 -9.72 16.54
N TYR A 235 -2.32 -10.98 16.08
CA TYR A 235 -3.07 -12.05 16.76
C TYR A 235 -2.54 -12.26 18.19
N LEU A 236 -1.22 -12.41 18.35
CA LEU A 236 -0.60 -12.60 19.67
C LEU A 236 -0.85 -11.44 20.63
N VAL A 237 -0.89 -10.20 20.13
CA VAL A 237 -1.23 -9.02 20.94
C VAL A 237 -2.72 -9.05 21.34
N PHE A 238 -3.60 -9.37 20.39
CA PHE A 238 -5.04 -9.40 20.63
C PHE A 238 -5.47 -10.40 21.71
N PHE A 239 -4.79 -11.56 21.82
CA PHE A 239 -5.08 -12.55 22.86
C PHE A 239 -4.35 -12.32 24.20
N ARG A 240 -3.44 -11.34 24.27
CA ARG A 240 -2.79 -10.94 25.52
C ARG A 240 -3.55 -9.84 26.27
N VAL A 241 -4.43 -9.13 25.57
CA VAL A 241 -5.35 -8.11 26.11
C VAL A 241 -6.66 -8.80 26.47
#